data_AF-A0A2W7AV04-F1
#
_entry.id   AF-A0A2W7AV04-F1
#
_cell.length_a   1.000
_cell.length_b   1.000
_cell.length_c   1.000
_cell.angle_alpha   90.00
_cell.angle_beta   90.00
_cell.angle_gamma   90.00
#
_symmetry.space_group_name_H-M   'P 1'
#
loop_
_entity.id
_entity.type
_entity.pdbx_description
1 polymer ?
#
loop_
_entity_poly.entity_id
_entity_poly.type
_entity_poly.pdbx_seq_one_letter_code
_entity_poly.pdbx_strand_id
1 'polypeptide(L)'
;MVFRTYSISVVVLAVVSAAAIATPAVAGVPLTGARVRTSEHQVDLVSAAGESRPASATDCFCPGETLSTSASAKAEVLFSDGSLARVGEQAHLQFWPNTRNLSLSQGTVALFVSSSQGRTTLQTPNATMGINSSGMVVRHVPSRGLTLVMALANSPTGPVSITVTTTGQEFVLDAGQMAFIGADNLQVVEFDLLEFYQTSDLIAGLQLANPNYRPAPDESLASLRLDLLQALNQQAPFSSHDAILDPSLINGFAAEANAQSVESVALPSPAEELRRYSETPPGVVMPLPGDPTQPVAPTQPVAPTEPVFPAG
;
A
#
# COMPACT_ATOMS: atom_id res chain seq x y z
N MET A 1 3.42 -44.94 -0.39
CA MET A 1 4.73 -44.46 0.07
C MET A 1 5.80 -45.02 -0.85
N VAL A 2 6.51 -44.16 -1.58
CA VAL A 2 7.60 -44.57 -2.48
C VAL A 2 8.77 -43.64 -2.20
N PHE A 3 9.85 -44.17 -1.62
CA PHE A 3 11.10 -43.45 -1.42
C PHE A 3 12.06 -43.82 -2.54
N ARG A 4 12.69 -42.80 -3.15
CA ARG A 4 13.68 -42.93 -4.22
C ARG A 4 15.01 -42.43 -3.70
N THR A 5 15.95 -43.34 -3.48
CA THR A 5 17.32 -43.05 -3.03
C THR A 5 18.18 -42.68 -4.23
N TYR A 6 19.03 -41.66 -4.09
CA TYR A 6 20.07 -41.33 -5.07
C TYR A 6 21.45 -41.56 -4.45
N SER A 7 22.28 -42.31 -5.16
CA SER A 7 23.68 -42.58 -4.83
C SER A 7 24.54 -41.32 -5.06
N ILE A 8 25.30 -40.92 -4.06
CA ILE A 8 26.24 -39.79 -4.13
C ILE A 8 27.53 -40.30 -4.79
N SER A 9 27.81 -39.85 -6.02
CA SER A 9 29.15 -39.94 -6.62
C SER A 9 29.98 -38.75 -6.17
N VAL A 10 31.05 -39.03 -5.43
CA VAL A 10 32.10 -38.07 -5.08
C VAL A 10 32.90 -37.76 -6.35
N VAL A 11 32.88 -36.50 -6.81
CA VAL A 11 33.78 -35.99 -7.84
C VAL A 11 34.79 -35.05 -7.19
N VAL A 12 36.07 -35.32 -7.47
CA VAL A 12 37.24 -34.67 -6.91
C VAL A 12 37.40 -33.25 -7.44
N LEU A 13 37.77 -32.36 -6.52
CA LEU A 13 37.91 -30.91 -6.60
C LEU A 13 39.10 -30.48 -7.50
N ALA A 14 38.83 -29.71 -8.55
CA ALA A 14 39.85 -28.94 -9.25
C ALA A 14 39.88 -27.50 -8.69
N VAL A 15 41.01 -27.11 -8.11
CA VAL A 15 41.24 -25.77 -7.57
C VAL A 15 41.41 -24.79 -8.74
N VAL A 16 40.36 -24.01 -9.02
CA VAL A 16 40.44 -22.84 -9.89
C VAL A 16 40.61 -21.61 -9.01
N SER A 17 41.74 -20.92 -9.20
CA SER A 17 42.11 -19.68 -8.55
C SER A 17 41.03 -18.61 -8.78
N ALA A 18 40.23 -18.29 -7.76
CA ALA A 18 39.23 -17.25 -7.82
C ALA A 18 39.91 -15.87 -7.73
N ALA A 19 40.01 -15.16 -8.85
CA ALA A 19 40.19 -13.72 -8.83
C ALA A 19 38.89 -13.12 -8.24
N ALA A 20 38.98 -12.56 -7.04
CA ALA A 20 37.87 -11.85 -6.41
C ALA A 20 37.56 -10.60 -7.26
N ILE A 21 36.58 -10.71 -8.15
CA ILE A 21 35.99 -9.56 -8.82
C ILE A 21 35.22 -8.82 -7.73
N ALA A 22 35.81 -7.76 -7.18
CA ALA A 22 35.11 -6.86 -6.28
C ALA A 22 33.93 -6.25 -7.07
N THR A 23 32.72 -6.77 -6.83
CA THR A 23 31.52 -6.15 -7.35
C THR A 23 31.40 -4.77 -6.68
N PRO A 24 31.23 -3.68 -7.44
CA PRO A 24 30.98 -2.39 -6.81
C PRO A 24 29.70 -2.50 -6.01
N ALA A 25 29.79 -2.23 -4.70
CA ALA A 25 28.61 -2.03 -3.88
C ALA A 25 27.87 -0.81 -4.48
N VAL A 26 26.69 -1.04 -5.05
CA VAL A 26 25.83 0.04 -5.52
C VAL A 26 25.40 0.80 -4.27
N ALA A 27 26.08 1.92 -3.98
CA ALA A 27 25.71 2.82 -2.91
C ALA A 27 24.38 3.48 -3.29
N GLY A 28 23.33 3.24 -2.50
CA GLY A 28 22.04 3.92 -2.68
C GLY A 28 22.20 5.44 -2.57
N VAL A 29 21.32 6.20 -3.22
CA VAL A 29 21.32 7.67 -3.12
C VAL A 29 20.93 8.05 -1.69
N PRO A 30 21.82 8.72 -0.92
CA PRO A 30 21.56 9.03 0.47
C PRO A 30 20.44 10.07 0.62
N LEU A 31 19.70 10.01 1.72
CA LEU A 31 18.74 11.07 2.08
C LEU A 31 19.52 12.23 2.69
N THR A 32 19.62 13.34 1.95
CA THR A 32 20.32 14.56 2.41
C THR A 32 19.36 15.56 3.03
N GLY A 33 18.06 15.43 2.77
CA GLY A 33 17.02 16.23 3.38
C GLY A 33 15.63 15.79 2.94
N ALA A 34 14.62 16.40 3.55
CA ALA A 34 13.23 16.21 3.20
C ALA A 34 12.49 17.55 3.28
N ARG A 35 11.40 17.68 2.52
CA ARG A 35 10.52 18.86 2.55
C ARG A 35 9.08 18.44 2.81
N VAL A 36 8.38 19.21 3.64
CA VAL A 36 6.94 19.05 3.82
C VAL A 36 6.24 19.56 2.55
N ARG A 37 5.42 18.74 1.92
CA ARG A 37 4.62 19.13 0.75
C ARG A 37 3.26 19.65 1.18
N THR A 38 2.60 18.91 2.06
CA THR A 38 1.29 19.25 2.60
C THR A 38 1.28 18.93 4.09
N SER A 39 0.52 19.72 4.84
CA SER A 39 0.19 19.48 6.23
C SER A 39 -1.29 19.80 6.45
N GLU A 40 -2.00 18.90 7.12
CA GLU A 40 -3.41 19.03 7.46
C GLU A 40 -3.56 18.89 8.98
N HIS A 41 -4.41 19.73 9.57
CA HIS A 41 -4.52 19.90 11.02
C HIS A 41 -3.17 20.24 11.66
N GLN A 42 -2.94 19.82 12.91
CA GLN A 42 -1.71 20.15 13.62
C GLN A 42 -0.62 19.12 13.33
N VAL A 43 0.41 19.59 12.63
CA VAL A 43 1.67 18.91 12.32
C VAL A 43 2.80 19.80 12.81
N ASP A 44 3.70 19.23 13.61
CA ASP A 44 4.82 19.94 14.20
C ASP A 44 6.15 19.28 13.82
N LEU A 45 7.19 20.09 13.63
CA LEU A 45 8.58 19.66 13.52
C LEU A 45 9.26 19.93 14.85
N VAL A 46 9.76 18.85 15.47
CA VAL A 46 10.40 18.89 16.78
C VAL A 46 11.90 18.69 16.61
N SER A 47 12.70 19.65 17.06
CA SER A 47 14.16 19.56 17.00
C SER A 47 14.71 18.52 17.97
N ALA A 48 15.97 18.11 17.78
CA ALA A 48 16.65 17.23 18.71
C ALA A 48 16.78 17.83 20.13
N ALA A 49 16.69 19.16 20.26
CA ALA A 49 16.66 19.87 21.55
C ALA A 49 15.25 19.90 22.19
N GLY A 50 14.23 19.39 21.50
CA GLY A 50 12.84 19.37 21.95
C GLY A 50 12.04 20.63 21.62
N GLU A 51 12.59 21.55 20.83
CA GLU A 51 11.86 22.74 20.39
C GLU A 51 10.87 22.35 19.29
N SER A 52 9.59 22.68 19.49
CA SER A 52 8.52 22.37 18.56
C SER A 52 8.12 23.60 17.77
N ARG A 53 7.92 23.44 16.45
CA ARG A 53 7.36 24.46 15.57
C ARG A 53 6.33 23.85 14.60
N PRO A 54 5.26 24.57 14.25
CA PRO A 54 4.32 24.11 13.23
C PRO A 54 5.02 23.87 11.88
N ALA A 55 4.62 22.80 11.19
CA ALA A 55 5.11 22.45 9.87
C ALA A 55 4.28 23.15 8.78
N SER A 56 4.94 23.94 7.95
CA SER A 56 4.34 24.58 6.77
C SER A 56 4.78 23.91 5.48
N ALA A 57 3.99 24.09 4.40
CA ALA A 57 4.40 23.64 3.09
C ALA A 57 5.75 24.26 2.70
N THR A 58 6.64 23.44 2.12
CA THR A 58 8.03 23.73 1.75
C THR A 58 9.03 23.84 2.89
N ASP A 59 8.60 23.71 4.15
CA ASP A 59 9.53 23.65 5.28
C ASP A 59 10.52 22.50 5.11
N CYS A 60 11.78 22.75 5.49
CA CYS A 60 12.74 21.67 5.70
C CYS A 60 12.22 20.80 6.84
N PHE A 61 12.04 19.51 6.55
CA PHE A 61 12.10 18.48 7.56
C PHE A 61 13.54 17.98 7.57
N CYS A 62 14.32 18.54 8.49
CA CYS A 62 15.75 18.38 8.52
C CYS A 62 16.14 17.09 9.27
N PRO A 63 17.27 16.45 8.90
CA PRO A 63 17.67 15.20 9.55
C PRO A 63 17.83 15.37 11.06
N GLY A 64 17.34 14.38 11.83
CA GLY A 64 17.35 14.44 13.29
C GLY A 64 16.18 15.20 13.92
N GLU A 65 15.40 15.99 13.16
CA GLU A 65 14.09 16.45 13.62
C GLU A 65 13.11 15.26 13.67
N THR A 66 12.06 15.39 14.48
CA THR A 66 10.92 14.48 14.48
C THR A 66 9.72 15.22 13.91
N LEU A 67 9.12 14.66 12.86
CA LEU A 67 7.82 15.08 12.39
C LEU A 67 6.76 14.44 13.28
N SER A 68 5.97 15.27 13.97
CA SER A 68 4.92 14.87 14.88
C SER A 68 3.56 15.27 14.33
N THR A 69 2.62 14.33 14.28
CA THR A 69 1.23 14.59 13.88
C THR A 69 0.31 14.36 15.06
N SER A 70 -0.69 15.24 15.21
CA SER A 70 -1.76 15.09 16.19
C SER A 70 -2.84 14.09 15.73
N ALA A 71 -3.92 13.96 16.50
CA ALA A 71 -5.08 13.17 16.07
C ALA A 71 -5.70 13.78 14.81
N SER A 72 -6.07 12.93 13.84
CA SER A 72 -6.62 13.35 12.53
C SER A 72 -5.70 14.24 11.67
N ALA A 73 -4.45 14.48 12.10
CA ALA A 73 -3.48 15.21 11.30
C ALA A 73 -2.81 14.32 10.26
N LYS A 74 -2.44 14.94 9.15
CA LYS A 74 -1.78 14.26 8.02
C LYS A 74 -0.67 15.16 7.48
N ALA A 75 0.41 14.55 7.02
CA ALA A 75 1.48 15.26 6.34
C ALA A 75 2.00 14.45 5.16
N GLU A 76 2.39 15.13 4.10
CA GLU A 76 3.16 14.55 3.00
C GLU A 76 4.57 15.11 3.01
N VAL A 77 5.56 14.22 2.99
CA VAL A 77 6.99 14.54 3.01
C VAL A 77 7.63 14.01 1.74
N LEU A 78 8.38 14.87 1.05
CA LEU A 78 9.16 14.50 -0.13
C LEU A 78 10.64 14.57 0.19
N PHE A 79 11.30 13.42 0.09
CA PHE A 79 12.73 13.28 0.32
C PHE A 79 13.56 13.77 -0.88
N SER A 80 14.85 14.03 -0.64
CA SER A 80 15.80 14.54 -1.64
C SER A 80 16.00 13.62 -2.84
N ASP A 81 15.74 12.32 -2.68
CA ASP A 81 15.82 11.27 -3.71
C ASP A 81 14.50 11.07 -4.47
N GLY A 82 13.46 11.86 -4.17
CA GLY A 82 12.12 11.67 -4.73
C GLY A 82 11.31 10.55 -4.06
N SER A 83 11.78 9.91 -3.00
CA SER A 83 10.91 9.07 -2.18
C SER A 83 9.87 9.93 -1.46
N LEU A 84 8.69 9.37 -1.19
CA LEU A 84 7.59 10.07 -0.54
C LEU A 84 7.17 9.33 0.74
N ALA A 85 6.94 10.06 1.83
CA ALA A 85 6.26 9.53 3.00
C ALA A 85 4.96 10.30 3.23
N ARG A 86 3.85 9.57 3.39
CA ARG A 86 2.59 10.11 3.88
C ARG A 86 2.42 9.68 5.32
N VAL A 87 2.46 10.65 6.21
CA VAL A 87 2.39 10.48 7.64
C VAL A 87 0.94 10.69 8.07
N GLY A 88 0.37 9.66 8.69
CA GLY A 88 -0.99 9.68 9.22
C GLY A 88 -1.05 10.28 10.63
N GLU A 89 -2.14 10.01 11.33
CA GLU A 89 -2.39 10.54 12.66
C GLU A 89 -1.44 9.96 13.74
N GLN A 90 -1.25 10.76 14.80
CA GLN A 90 -0.53 10.37 16.02
C GLN A 90 0.86 9.78 15.75
N ALA A 91 1.56 10.31 14.74
CA ALA A 91 2.79 9.73 14.23
C ALA A 91 4.01 10.53 14.65
N HIS A 92 5.09 9.81 14.89
CA HIS A 92 6.42 10.38 15.16
C HIS A 92 7.41 9.74 14.20
N LEU A 93 7.69 10.45 13.12
CA LEU A 93 8.60 10.02 12.06
C LEU A 93 9.91 10.79 12.18
N GLN A 94 11.03 10.09 12.09
CA GLN A 94 12.37 10.67 12.02
C GLN A 94 13.17 9.96 10.91
N PHE A 95 14.20 10.63 10.39
CA PHE A 95 15.17 10.03 9.49
C PHE A 95 16.59 10.49 9.81
N TRP A 96 17.58 9.68 9.45
CA TRP A 96 18.98 9.96 9.71
C TRP A 96 19.70 10.53 8.48
N PRO A 97 20.56 11.54 8.66
CA PRO A 97 21.25 12.20 7.57
C PRO A 97 22.18 11.23 6.85
N ASN A 98 22.27 11.35 5.53
CA ASN A 98 23.16 10.58 4.68
C ASN A 98 22.94 9.05 4.74
N THR A 99 21.79 8.63 5.26
CA THR A 99 21.36 7.23 5.30
C THR A 99 20.01 7.09 4.62
N ARG A 100 19.50 5.86 4.50
CA ARG A 100 18.11 5.58 4.16
C ARG A 100 17.39 4.94 5.34
N ASN A 101 17.70 5.40 6.54
CA ASN A 101 17.10 4.89 7.75
C ASN A 101 16.07 5.89 8.24
N LEU A 102 14.86 5.39 8.45
CA LEU A 102 13.76 6.10 9.05
C LEU A 102 13.36 5.37 10.32
N SER A 103 12.80 6.10 11.28
CA SER A 103 12.17 5.52 12.46
C SER A 103 10.76 6.03 12.62
N LEU A 104 9.88 5.12 13.01
CA LEU A 104 8.51 5.39 13.40
C LEU A 104 8.34 4.90 14.83
N SER A 105 8.29 5.84 15.78
CA SER A 105 8.10 5.49 17.19
C SER A 105 6.64 5.37 17.59
N GLN A 106 5.71 5.92 16.79
CA GLN A 106 4.26 5.72 16.90
C GLN A 106 3.53 6.19 15.65
N GLY A 107 2.24 5.84 15.53
CA GLY A 107 1.33 6.28 14.49
C GLY A 107 1.52 5.53 13.18
N THR A 108 1.16 6.15 12.05
CA THR A 108 1.15 5.49 10.73
C THR A 108 1.98 6.25 9.71
N VAL A 109 2.72 5.53 8.87
CA VAL A 109 3.39 6.08 7.68
C VAL A 109 3.17 5.16 6.49
N ALA A 110 2.76 5.73 5.36
CA ALA A 110 2.88 5.09 4.05
C ALA A 110 4.15 5.60 3.39
N LEU A 111 5.08 4.70 3.08
CA LEU A 111 6.37 5.01 2.50
C LEU A 111 6.41 4.50 1.06
N PHE A 112 6.82 5.37 0.14
CA PHE A 112 6.95 5.09 -1.27
C PHE A 112 8.38 5.39 -1.71
N VAL A 113 9.09 4.36 -2.15
CA VAL A 113 10.49 4.45 -2.54
C VAL A 113 10.59 4.29 -4.05
N SER A 114 11.14 5.30 -4.71
CA SER A 114 11.33 5.27 -6.16
C SER A 114 12.40 4.25 -6.54
N SER A 115 12.28 3.68 -7.75
CA SER A 115 13.27 2.75 -8.27
C SER A 115 14.61 3.46 -8.49
N SER A 116 15.72 2.71 -8.45
CA SER A 116 17.12 3.19 -8.57
C SER A 116 17.77 3.79 -7.31
N GLN A 117 17.03 4.00 -6.22
CA GLN A 117 17.57 4.76 -5.11
C GLN A 117 18.27 3.93 -4.01
N GLY A 118 18.06 2.61 -3.97
CA GLY A 118 18.68 1.71 -2.99
C GLY A 118 17.78 1.42 -1.78
N ARG A 119 18.19 0.45 -0.94
CA ARG A 119 17.38 -0.06 0.18
C ARG A 119 17.12 1.01 1.24
N THR A 120 15.85 1.26 1.50
CA THR A 120 15.36 2.08 2.62
C THR A 120 14.93 1.18 3.76
N THR A 121 15.34 1.54 4.98
CA THR A 121 14.91 0.85 6.20
C THR A 121 14.00 1.74 7.04
N LEU A 122 12.93 1.16 7.57
CA LEU A 122 12.04 1.78 8.54
C LEU A 122 12.06 0.96 9.82
N GLN A 123 12.39 1.59 10.92
CA GLN A 123 12.51 0.96 12.23
C GLN A 123 11.32 1.35 13.10
N THR A 124 10.74 0.35 13.74
CA THR A 124 9.81 0.51 14.87
C THR A 124 10.41 -0.19 16.08
N PRO A 125 9.90 0.03 17.29
CA PRO A 125 10.33 -0.74 18.46
C PRO A 125 10.27 -2.27 18.27
N ASN A 126 9.30 -2.78 17.50
CA ASN A 126 9.08 -4.23 17.36
C ASN A 126 9.78 -4.86 16.16
N ALA A 127 10.07 -4.09 15.11
CA ALA A 127 10.63 -4.64 13.88
C ALA A 127 11.36 -3.58 13.05
N THR A 128 12.28 -4.08 12.21
CA THR A 128 12.90 -3.32 11.12
C THR A 128 12.39 -3.84 9.78
N MET A 129 11.92 -2.93 8.95
CA MET A 129 11.42 -3.23 7.61
C MET A 129 12.38 -2.68 6.58
N GLY A 130 12.67 -3.44 5.52
CA GLY A 130 13.50 -3.00 4.41
C GLY A 130 12.75 -3.09 3.09
N ILE A 131 12.78 -2.01 2.32
CA ILE A 131 12.15 -1.88 1.00
C ILE A 131 13.13 -1.24 0.00
N ASN A 132 13.22 -1.78 -1.21
CA ASN A 132 14.20 -1.33 -2.22
C ASN A 132 13.58 -0.36 -3.23
N SER A 133 12.43 -0.74 -3.78
CA SER A 133 11.50 0.12 -4.51
C SER A 133 10.10 -0.36 -4.15
N SER A 134 9.06 0.40 -4.49
CA SER A 134 7.63 0.12 -4.22
C SER A 134 7.08 0.93 -3.03
N GLY A 135 5.94 0.51 -2.49
CA GLY A 135 5.25 1.09 -1.36
C GLY A 135 4.97 0.09 -0.25
N MET A 136 5.04 0.58 1.00
CA MET A 136 4.56 -0.13 2.18
C MET A 136 3.84 0.83 3.11
N VAL A 137 2.95 0.30 3.95
CA VAL A 137 2.38 1.05 5.07
C VAL A 137 2.78 0.41 6.37
N VAL A 138 3.19 1.23 7.33
CA VAL A 138 3.60 0.77 8.65
C VAL A 138 2.84 1.56 9.69
N ARG A 139 2.31 0.86 10.68
CA ARG A 139 1.67 1.46 11.85
C ARG A 139 2.28 0.90 13.12
N HIS A 140 2.70 1.76 14.04
CA HIS A 140 3.14 1.35 15.36
C HIS A 140 2.22 1.91 16.43
N VAL A 141 1.78 1.04 17.33
CA VAL A 141 0.86 1.36 18.44
C VAL A 141 1.58 1.06 19.76
N PRO A 142 2.23 2.05 20.38
CA PRO A 142 3.01 1.82 21.61
C PRO A 142 2.17 1.24 22.75
N SER A 143 0.92 1.70 22.91
CA SER A 143 0.00 1.25 23.96
C SER A 143 -0.33 -0.25 23.89
N ARG A 144 -0.16 -0.87 22.71
CA ARG A 144 -0.36 -2.30 22.50
C ARG A 144 0.96 -3.06 22.27
N GLY A 145 2.09 -2.36 22.20
CA GLY A 145 3.35 -2.94 21.76
C GLY A 145 3.19 -3.68 20.42
N LEU A 146 2.48 -3.09 19.45
CA LEU A 146 2.14 -3.72 18.16
C LEU A 146 2.66 -2.90 16.99
N THR A 147 3.27 -3.56 16.00
CA THR A 147 3.59 -3.00 14.69
C THR A 147 2.79 -3.76 13.62
N LEU A 148 2.04 -3.03 12.80
CA LEU A 148 1.50 -3.52 11.54
C LEU A 148 2.42 -3.12 10.38
N VAL A 149 2.61 -4.03 9.44
CA VAL A 149 3.30 -3.77 8.17
C VAL A 149 2.44 -4.31 7.03
N MET A 150 2.09 -3.47 6.06
CA MET A 150 1.39 -3.86 4.83
C MET A 150 2.32 -3.67 3.63
N ALA A 151 2.53 -4.72 2.85
CA ALA A 151 3.24 -4.63 1.59
C ALA A 151 2.25 -4.30 0.46
N LEU A 152 2.46 -3.17 -0.22
CA LEU A 152 1.54 -2.72 -1.26
C LEU A 152 1.91 -3.27 -2.63
N ALA A 153 3.20 -3.34 -2.94
CA ALA A 153 3.64 -3.92 -4.20
C ALA A 153 4.99 -4.63 -4.10
N ASN A 154 5.18 -5.60 -5.00
CA ASN A 154 6.43 -6.33 -5.14
C ASN A 154 7.37 -5.54 -6.05
N SER A 155 8.60 -5.32 -5.59
CA SER A 155 9.66 -4.79 -6.45
C SER A 155 10.31 -5.92 -7.24
N PRO A 156 10.76 -5.68 -8.49
CA PRO A 156 11.68 -6.58 -9.19
C PRO A 156 12.96 -6.89 -8.39
N THR A 157 13.30 -6.02 -7.43
CA THR A 157 14.49 -6.14 -6.58
C THR A 157 14.21 -6.79 -5.22
N GLY A 158 13.00 -7.32 -5.01
CA GLY A 158 12.61 -8.13 -3.85
C GLY A 158 11.40 -7.60 -3.08
N PRO A 159 10.73 -8.47 -2.31
CA PRO A 159 9.60 -8.12 -1.45
C PRO A 159 10.03 -7.24 -0.26
N VAL A 160 9.05 -6.81 0.55
CA VAL A 160 9.34 -6.13 1.82
C VAL A 160 9.98 -7.13 2.78
N SER A 161 11.18 -6.84 3.23
CA SER A 161 11.88 -7.64 4.24
C SER A 161 11.54 -7.16 5.64
N ILE A 162 11.39 -8.08 6.59
CA ILE A 162 11.10 -7.77 7.99
C ILE A 162 12.05 -8.55 8.89
N THR A 163 12.65 -7.86 9.84
CA THR A 163 13.44 -8.43 10.93
C THR A 163 12.76 -8.08 12.25
N VAL A 164 12.29 -9.08 13.00
CA VAL A 164 11.65 -8.88 14.31
C VAL A 164 12.73 -8.54 15.34
N THR A 165 12.55 -7.43 16.08
CA THR A 165 13.58 -6.91 17.00
C THR A 165 13.87 -7.87 18.15
N THR A 166 12.85 -8.54 18.70
CA THR A 166 12.98 -9.39 19.89
C THR A 166 13.65 -10.72 19.60
N THR A 167 13.35 -11.34 18.46
CA THR A 167 13.83 -12.68 18.09
C THR A 167 14.97 -12.66 17.08
N GLY A 168 15.15 -11.56 16.36
CA GLY A 168 16.03 -11.49 15.19
C GLY A 168 15.53 -12.30 13.99
N GLN A 169 14.30 -12.84 14.04
CA GLN A 169 13.73 -13.64 12.96
C GLN A 169 13.48 -12.76 11.74
N GLU A 170 13.90 -13.24 10.57
CA GLU A 170 13.67 -12.59 9.29
C GLU A 170 12.59 -13.32 8.48
N PHE A 171 11.74 -12.53 7.83
CA PHE A 171 10.77 -13.02 6.85
C PHE A 171 10.49 -11.92 5.82
N VAL A 172 9.73 -12.26 4.79
CA VAL A 172 9.34 -11.33 3.74
C VAL A 172 7.82 -11.22 3.66
N LEU A 173 7.34 -10.06 3.22
CA LEU A 173 5.95 -9.83 2.86
C LEU A 173 5.85 -9.54 1.37
N ASP A 174 5.08 -10.38 0.69
CA ASP A 174 4.65 -10.12 -0.67
C ASP A 174 3.50 -9.11 -0.70
N ALA A 175 3.31 -8.46 -1.84
CA ALA A 175 2.21 -7.53 -2.07
C ALA A 175 0.85 -8.15 -1.71
N GLY A 176 0.03 -7.40 -0.97
CA GLY A 176 -1.24 -7.88 -0.47
C GLY A 176 -1.13 -8.69 0.82
N GLN A 177 0.06 -8.81 1.40
CA GLN A 177 0.27 -9.38 2.72
C GLN A 177 0.48 -8.29 3.79
N MET A 178 -0.02 -8.60 4.98
CA MET A 178 0.08 -7.78 6.18
C MET A 178 0.64 -8.60 7.33
N ALA A 179 1.64 -8.07 8.06
CA ALA A 179 2.14 -8.64 9.30
C ALA A 179 1.66 -7.86 10.53
N PHE A 180 1.24 -8.59 11.55
CA PHE A 180 1.04 -8.12 12.92
C PHE A 180 2.20 -8.62 13.77
N ILE A 181 2.97 -7.69 14.34
CA ILE A 181 4.22 -7.97 15.05
C ILE A 181 4.13 -7.38 16.46
N GLY A 182 3.91 -8.23 17.46
CA GLY A 182 4.03 -7.88 18.86
C GLY A 182 5.29 -8.47 19.49
N ALA A 183 5.35 -8.48 20.83
CA ALA A 183 6.52 -8.98 21.56
C ALA A 183 6.77 -10.48 21.31
N ASP A 184 5.70 -11.27 21.37
CA ASP A 184 5.74 -12.75 21.30
C ASP A 184 4.86 -13.34 20.19
N ASN A 185 4.14 -12.50 19.45
CA ASN A 185 3.25 -12.94 18.38
C ASN A 185 3.64 -12.30 17.03
N LEU A 186 3.70 -13.17 16.03
CA LEU A 186 3.81 -12.80 14.64
C LEU A 186 2.68 -13.49 13.88
N GLN A 187 1.87 -12.71 13.18
CA GLN A 187 0.83 -13.22 12.29
C GLN A 187 0.92 -12.53 10.95
N VAL A 188 0.90 -13.30 9.87
CA VAL A 188 0.80 -12.78 8.50
C VAL A 188 -0.57 -13.15 7.95
N VAL A 189 -1.25 -12.18 7.37
CA VAL A 189 -2.56 -12.32 6.71
C VAL A 189 -2.52 -11.66 5.34
N GLU A 190 -3.52 -11.95 4.52
CA GLU A 190 -3.74 -11.27 3.24
C GLU A 190 -4.80 -10.17 3.39
N PHE A 191 -4.71 -9.12 2.57
CA PHE A 191 -5.69 -8.05 2.49
C PHE A 191 -5.98 -7.68 1.03
N ASP A 192 -7.19 -7.24 0.73
CA ASP A 192 -7.58 -6.82 -0.64
C ASP A 192 -6.85 -5.53 -1.03
N LEU A 193 -5.92 -5.61 -2.00
CA LEU A 193 -5.17 -4.45 -2.47
C LEU A 193 -6.07 -3.45 -3.20
N LEU A 194 -7.06 -3.95 -3.94
CA LEU A 194 -7.99 -3.10 -4.69
C LEU A 194 -8.78 -2.24 -3.72
N GLU A 195 -9.38 -2.88 -2.72
CA GLU A 195 -10.18 -2.20 -1.70
C GLU A 195 -9.31 -1.17 -0.94
N PHE A 196 -8.10 -1.57 -0.55
CA PHE A 196 -7.18 -0.66 0.14
C PHE A 196 -6.80 0.55 -0.72
N TYR A 197 -6.51 0.38 -2.00
CA TYR A 197 -6.16 1.48 -2.90
C TYR A 197 -7.31 2.45 -3.16
N GLN A 198 -8.56 1.97 -3.09
CA GLN A 198 -9.74 2.80 -3.33
C GLN A 198 -10.18 3.56 -2.08
N THR A 199 -9.98 3.00 -0.90
CA THR A 199 -10.53 3.52 0.36
C THR A 199 -9.51 4.22 1.25
N SER A 200 -8.21 4.00 1.03
CA SER A 200 -7.17 4.55 1.88
C SER A 200 -6.75 5.96 1.45
N ASP A 201 -6.97 6.94 2.32
CA ASP A 201 -6.45 8.31 2.16
C ASP A 201 -4.92 8.34 2.02
N LEU A 202 -4.21 7.35 2.56
CA LEU A 202 -2.76 7.25 2.43
C LEU A 202 -2.33 6.97 0.98
N ILE A 203 -3.22 6.42 0.14
CA ILE A 203 -2.96 6.06 -1.26
C ILE A 203 -3.69 7.02 -2.23
N ALA A 204 -4.55 7.91 -1.72
CA ALA A 204 -5.30 8.87 -2.52
C ALA A 204 -4.40 9.73 -3.44
N GLY A 205 -4.88 10.09 -4.62
CA GLY A 205 -4.12 10.93 -5.56
C GLY A 205 -3.02 10.20 -6.36
N LEU A 206 -2.77 8.90 -6.14
CA LEU A 206 -1.94 8.08 -7.05
C LEU A 206 -2.65 7.78 -8.39
N GLN A 207 -3.93 8.15 -8.51
CA GLN A 207 -4.78 8.00 -9.69
C GLN A 207 -4.83 6.57 -10.26
N LEU A 208 -4.64 5.53 -9.43
CA LEU A 208 -4.46 4.14 -9.87
C LEU A 208 -5.60 3.66 -10.80
N ALA A 209 -6.83 4.12 -10.56
CA ALA A 209 -8.00 3.80 -11.37
C ALA A 209 -8.11 4.54 -12.72
N ASN A 210 -7.27 5.55 -13.01
CA ASN A 210 -7.31 6.30 -14.26
C ASN A 210 -6.29 5.73 -15.28
N PRO A 211 -6.69 4.90 -16.26
CA PRO A 211 -5.77 4.31 -17.24
C PRO A 211 -5.13 5.36 -18.17
N ASN A 212 -5.70 6.56 -18.25
CA ASN A 212 -5.21 7.66 -19.07
C ASN A 212 -4.30 8.62 -18.31
N TYR A 213 -4.14 8.44 -16.99
CA TYR A 213 -3.19 9.24 -16.23
C TYR A 213 -1.77 8.95 -16.71
N ARG A 214 -1.04 10.02 -17.04
CA ARG A 214 0.38 9.97 -17.39
C ARG A 214 1.09 10.90 -16.41
N PRO A 215 1.78 10.36 -15.41
CA PRO A 215 2.51 11.20 -14.47
C PRO A 215 3.62 11.94 -15.20
N ALA A 216 3.94 13.14 -14.74
CA ALA A 216 5.05 13.90 -15.32
C ALA A 216 6.38 13.14 -15.07
N PRO A 217 7.39 13.25 -15.95
CA PRO A 217 8.65 12.52 -15.79
C PRO A 217 9.40 12.82 -14.48
N ASP A 218 9.18 14.00 -13.90
CA ASP A 218 9.71 14.47 -12.62
C ASP A 218 8.80 14.13 -11.42
N GLU A 219 7.64 13.53 -11.67
CA GLU A 219 6.71 13.14 -10.62
C GLU A 219 7.26 11.92 -9.88
N SER A 220 7.48 12.10 -8.59
CA SER A 220 8.22 11.17 -7.74
C SER A 220 7.49 9.82 -7.55
N LEU A 221 6.21 9.76 -7.91
CA LEU A 221 5.33 8.58 -7.81
C LEU A 221 5.10 7.90 -9.17
N ALA A 222 5.68 8.41 -10.26
CA ALA A 222 5.46 7.88 -11.61
C ALA A 222 5.87 6.40 -11.74
N SER A 223 7.05 6.06 -11.22
CA SER A 223 7.58 4.70 -11.24
C SER A 223 6.81 3.75 -10.31
N LEU A 224 6.32 4.27 -9.19
CA LEU A 224 5.58 3.50 -8.19
C LEU A 224 4.24 2.98 -8.75
N ARG A 225 3.58 3.78 -9.59
CA ARG A 225 2.30 3.41 -10.18
C ARG A 225 2.37 2.05 -10.90
N LEU A 226 3.45 1.80 -11.63
CA LEU A 226 3.62 0.54 -12.36
C LEU A 226 3.71 -0.64 -11.38
N ASP A 227 4.52 -0.50 -10.33
CA ASP A 227 4.69 -1.53 -9.29
C ASP A 227 3.35 -1.84 -8.60
N LEU A 228 2.58 -0.80 -8.24
CA LEU A 228 1.25 -0.95 -7.61
C LEU A 228 0.22 -1.63 -8.52
N LEU A 229 0.18 -1.27 -9.81
CA LEU A 229 -0.70 -1.89 -10.79
C LEU A 229 -0.30 -3.34 -11.09
N GLN A 230 0.99 -3.63 -11.15
CA GLN A 230 1.49 -4.98 -11.34
C GLN A 230 1.11 -5.87 -10.15
N ALA A 231 1.30 -5.37 -8.92
CA ALA A 231 0.89 -6.09 -7.72
C ALA A 231 -0.62 -6.37 -7.68
N LEU A 232 -1.43 -5.38 -8.06
CA LEU A 232 -2.88 -5.54 -8.16
C LEU A 232 -3.26 -6.65 -9.16
N ASN A 233 -2.62 -6.69 -10.32
CA ASN A 233 -2.87 -7.72 -11.35
C ASN A 233 -2.37 -9.11 -10.95
N GLN A 234 -1.40 -9.19 -10.04
CA GLN A 234 -0.82 -10.45 -9.56
C GLN A 234 -1.51 -10.99 -8.31
N GLN A 235 -2.35 -10.19 -7.65
CA GLN A 235 -3.08 -10.65 -6.47
C GLN A 235 -4.03 -11.77 -6.86
N ALA A 236 -3.92 -12.90 -6.17
CA ALA A 236 -4.90 -13.99 -6.30
C ALA A 236 -6.30 -13.47 -5.91
N PRO A 237 -7.39 -14.01 -6.48
CA PRO A 237 -8.74 -13.60 -6.11
C PRO A 237 -8.94 -13.66 -4.59
N PHE A 238 -9.10 -12.48 -3.97
CA PHE A 238 -9.31 -12.38 -2.54
C PHE A 238 -10.68 -12.96 -2.18
N SER A 239 -10.71 -14.00 -1.35
CA SER A 239 -11.95 -14.60 -0.85
C SER A 239 -12.31 -14.00 0.50
N SER A 240 -13.35 -13.17 0.54
CA SER A 240 -13.85 -12.55 1.76
C SER A 240 -14.52 -13.53 2.74
N HIS A 241 -14.77 -14.77 2.32
CA HIS A 241 -15.53 -15.76 3.10
C HIS A 241 -14.83 -16.17 4.41
N ASP A 242 -13.49 -16.11 4.44
CA ASP A 242 -12.67 -16.36 5.63
C ASP A 242 -11.95 -15.10 6.13
N ALA A 243 -12.29 -13.93 5.58
CA ALA A 243 -11.64 -12.66 5.92
C ALA A 243 -12.16 -12.13 7.25
N ILE A 244 -11.40 -12.37 8.32
CA ILE A 244 -11.63 -11.73 9.62
C ILE A 244 -10.64 -10.58 9.76
N LEU A 245 -11.12 -9.35 9.54
CA LEU A 245 -10.46 -8.14 10.02
C LEU A 245 -11.20 -7.69 11.28
N ASP A 246 -10.67 -8.06 12.45
CA ASP A 246 -11.11 -7.45 13.70
C ASP A 246 -10.63 -5.99 13.69
N PRO A 247 -11.54 -4.99 13.56
CA PRO A 247 -11.17 -3.59 13.48
C PRO A 247 -10.44 -3.14 14.75
N SER A 248 -10.61 -3.83 15.88
CA SER A 248 -9.89 -3.53 17.12
C SER A 248 -8.38 -3.75 16.98
N LEU A 249 -7.93 -4.62 16.06
CA LEU A 249 -6.51 -4.83 15.76
C LEU A 249 -5.87 -3.60 15.11
N ILE A 250 -6.68 -2.74 14.49
CA ILE A 250 -6.25 -1.55 13.72
C ILE A 250 -6.69 -0.25 14.40
N ASN A 251 -7.85 -0.17 15.03
CA ASN A 251 -8.40 1.06 15.60
C ASN A 251 -8.10 1.14 17.10
N GLY A 252 -7.22 2.06 17.44
CA GLY A 252 -6.84 2.35 18.81
C GLY A 252 -7.74 3.36 19.50
N PHE A 253 -9.08 3.22 19.47
CA PHE A 253 -10.03 3.82 20.43
C PHE A 253 -11.38 3.06 20.34
N ALA A 254 -11.99 2.78 21.49
CA ALA A 254 -13.33 2.22 21.59
C ALA A 254 -14.36 3.26 21.12
N ALA A 255 -15.09 2.95 20.05
CA ALA A 255 -16.44 3.45 19.87
C ALA A 255 -17.36 2.29 20.26
N GLU A 256 -18.22 2.54 21.25
CA GLU A 256 -19.15 1.60 21.83
C GLU A 256 -19.91 0.82 20.75
N ALA A 257 -20.03 -0.49 21.00
CA ALA A 257 -20.81 -1.38 20.18
C ALA A 257 -22.21 -0.81 19.93
N ASN A 258 -22.53 -0.54 18.67
CA ASN A 258 -23.89 -0.67 18.19
C ASN A 258 -23.87 -1.57 16.97
N ALA A 259 -23.81 -2.88 17.23
CA ALA A 259 -24.15 -3.89 16.25
C ALA A 259 -25.67 -3.81 16.01
N GLN A 260 -26.09 -2.93 15.10
CA GLN A 260 -27.36 -3.09 14.42
C GLN A 260 -27.08 -3.65 13.05
N SER A 261 -27.48 -4.91 12.88
CA SER A 261 -27.57 -5.62 11.62
C SER A 261 -28.27 -4.76 10.57
N VAL A 262 -27.51 -4.27 9.60
CA VAL A 262 -28.08 -3.77 8.34
C VAL A 262 -28.08 -4.96 7.39
N GLU A 263 -29.27 -5.49 7.14
CA GLU A 263 -29.52 -6.44 6.06
C GLU A 263 -29.29 -5.69 4.74
N SER A 264 -28.12 -5.88 4.14
CA SER A 264 -27.74 -5.23 2.88
C SER A 264 -28.37 -6.00 1.71
N VAL A 265 -29.36 -5.38 1.07
CA VAL A 265 -29.77 -5.76 -0.28
C VAL A 265 -28.57 -5.53 -1.20
N ALA A 266 -27.96 -6.61 -1.69
CA ALA A 266 -26.77 -6.56 -2.53
C ALA A 266 -27.09 -5.91 -3.89
N LEU A 267 -26.74 -4.63 -4.02
CA LEU A 267 -26.43 -4.04 -5.33
C LEU A 267 -25.06 -4.61 -5.76
N PRO A 268 -24.85 -4.91 -7.05
CA PRO A 268 -23.53 -5.31 -7.53
C PRO A 268 -22.53 -4.19 -7.22
N SER A 269 -21.41 -4.58 -6.64
CA SER A 269 -20.38 -3.62 -6.23
C SER A 269 -19.77 -2.94 -7.47
N PRO A 270 -19.41 -1.65 -7.41
CA PRO A 270 -18.66 -0.98 -8.48
C PRO A 270 -17.34 -1.71 -8.84
N ALA A 271 -16.81 -2.51 -7.92
CA ALA A 271 -15.65 -3.37 -8.10
C ALA A 271 -15.88 -4.53 -9.09
N GLU A 272 -17.08 -5.12 -9.13
CA GLU A 272 -17.45 -6.11 -10.15
C GLU A 272 -17.61 -5.48 -11.53
N GLU A 273 -18.01 -4.21 -11.58
CA GLU A 273 -18.16 -3.47 -12.83
C GLU A 273 -16.80 -3.14 -13.46
N LEU A 274 -15.83 -2.68 -12.66
CA LEU A 274 -14.46 -2.43 -13.11
C LEU A 274 -13.73 -3.72 -13.55
N ARG A 275 -13.94 -4.85 -12.85
CA ARG A 275 -13.44 -6.15 -13.27
C ARG A 275 -14.02 -6.58 -14.62
N ARG A 276 -15.33 -6.35 -14.84
CA ARG A 276 -15.96 -6.59 -16.14
C ARG A 276 -15.39 -5.72 -17.26
N TYR A 277 -15.06 -4.46 -16.99
CA TYR A 277 -14.41 -3.58 -17.97
C TYR A 277 -12.98 -4.00 -18.31
N SER A 278 -12.24 -4.58 -17.37
CA SER A 278 -10.88 -5.08 -17.62
C SER A 278 -10.85 -6.42 -18.36
N GLU A 279 -11.92 -7.22 -18.25
CA GLU A 279 -12.04 -8.55 -18.85
C GLU A 279 -12.72 -8.53 -20.24
N THR A 280 -13.25 -7.39 -20.71
CA THR A 280 -13.92 -7.31 -22.02
C THR A 280 -12.91 -7.10 -23.16
N PRO A 281 -12.90 -7.96 -24.21
CA PRO A 281 -12.09 -7.71 -25.39
C PRO A 281 -12.49 -6.39 -26.08
N PRO A 282 -11.54 -5.64 -26.66
CA PRO A 282 -11.85 -4.36 -27.29
C PRO A 282 -12.83 -4.57 -28.46
N GLY A 283 -14.06 -4.05 -28.32
CA GLY A 283 -15.06 -4.01 -29.40
C GLY A 283 -16.49 -4.41 -29.03
N VAL A 284 -16.76 -4.89 -27.81
CA VAL A 284 -18.14 -5.21 -27.38
C VAL A 284 -18.71 -4.07 -26.54
N VAL A 285 -19.58 -3.26 -27.13
CA VAL A 285 -20.36 -2.24 -26.41
C VAL A 285 -21.64 -2.89 -25.89
N MET A 286 -21.71 -3.14 -24.59
CA MET A 286 -23.00 -3.43 -23.94
C MET A 286 -23.73 -2.11 -23.63
N PRO A 287 -25.06 -2.05 -23.84
CA PRO A 287 -25.83 -0.88 -23.46
C PRO A 287 -25.88 -0.73 -21.92
N LEU A 288 -25.73 0.50 -21.44
CA LEU A 288 -25.76 0.84 -20.02
C LEU A 288 -27.08 0.39 -19.36
N PRO A 289 -27.05 -0.04 -18.07
CA PRO A 289 -28.26 -0.18 -17.26
C PRO A 289 -28.95 1.19 -17.12
N GLY A 290 -30.24 1.25 -17.39
CA GLY A 290 -31.04 2.48 -17.30
C GLY A 290 -31.12 3.02 -15.87
N ASP A 291 -30.97 4.34 -15.75
CA ASP A 291 -31.10 5.13 -14.52
C ASP A 291 -32.51 4.96 -13.90
N PRO A 292 -32.65 4.57 -12.61
CA PRO A 292 -33.95 4.35 -11.97
C PRO A 292 -34.78 5.62 -11.73
N THR A 293 -34.32 6.80 -12.16
CA THR A 293 -35.04 8.07 -11.98
C THR A 293 -35.84 8.57 -13.18
N GLN A 294 -35.96 7.79 -14.26
CA GLN A 294 -36.89 8.15 -15.34
C GLN A 294 -38.34 7.77 -14.97
N PRO A 295 -39.30 8.72 -15.03
CA PRO A 295 -40.72 8.39 -14.95
C PRO A 295 -41.07 7.43 -16.10
N VAL A 296 -41.64 6.28 -15.77
CA VAL A 296 -42.19 5.35 -16.75
C VAL A 296 -43.20 6.11 -17.61
N ALA A 297 -42.88 6.34 -18.88
CA ALA A 297 -43.83 6.89 -19.83
C ALA A 297 -45.04 5.94 -19.92
N PRO A 298 -46.28 6.43 -19.87
CA PRO A 298 -47.45 5.57 -19.94
C PRO A 298 -47.47 4.83 -21.27
N THR A 299 -47.51 3.50 -21.19
CA THR A 299 -47.67 2.59 -22.31
C THR A 299 -48.93 2.99 -23.08
N GLN A 300 -48.77 3.51 -24.30
CA GLN A 300 -49.91 3.70 -25.19
C GLN A 300 -50.55 2.33 -25.49
N PRO A 301 -51.88 2.19 -25.39
CA PRO A 301 -52.56 0.97 -25.81
C PRO A 301 -52.32 0.74 -27.31
N VAL A 302 -51.82 -0.45 -27.64
CA VAL A 302 -51.73 -0.92 -29.03
C VAL A 302 -53.16 -1.00 -29.58
N ALA A 303 -53.46 -0.22 -30.62
CA ALA A 303 -54.72 -0.31 -31.34
C ALA A 303 -54.84 -1.68 -32.03
N PRO A 304 -56.01 -2.34 -31.99
CA PRO A 304 -56.20 -3.61 -32.67
C PRO A 304 -56.18 -3.42 -34.19
N THR A 305 -55.33 -4.19 -34.86
CA THR A 305 -55.23 -4.29 -36.32
C THR A 305 -56.53 -4.84 -36.90
N GLU A 306 -57.21 -4.05 -37.72
CA GLU A 306 -58.41 -4.44 -38.47
C GLU A 306 -58.01 -5.36 -39.66
N PRO A 307 -58.70 -6.48 -39.90
CA PRO A 307 -58.39 -7.36 -41.02
C PRO A 307 -58.96 -6.80 -42.34
N VAL A 308 -58.08 -6.51 -43.29
CA VAL A 308 -58.45 -6.14 -44.67
C VAL A 308 -58.77 -7.42 -45.45
N PHE A 309 -60.04 -7.60 -45.81
CA PHE A 309 -60.48 -8.53 -46.86
C PHE A 309 -60.45 -7.82 -48.22
N PRO A 310 -59.83 -8.38 -49.28
CA PRO A 310 -60.10 -7.94 -50.63
C PRO A 310 -61.39 -8.59 -51.17
N ALA A 311 -62.23 -7.75 -51.77
CA ALA A 311 -63.44 -8.10 -52.49
C ALA A 311 -63.12 -8.58 -53.92
N GLY A 312 -63.93 -9.51 -54.44
CA GLY A 312 -63.98 -9.90 -55.85
C GLY A 312 -63.74 -11.37 -56.09
#